data_AF-A0A2T1DGR9-F1
#
_entry.id   AF-A0A2T1DGR9-F1
#
_cell.length_a   1.000
_cell.length_b   1.000
_cell.length_c   1.000
_cell.angle_alpha   90.00
_cell.angle_beta   90.00
_cell.angle_gamma   90.00
#
_symmetry.space_group_name_H-M   'P 1'
#
loop_
_entity.id
_entity.type
_entity.pdbx_description
1 polymer ?
#
loop_
_entity_poly.entity_id
_entity_poly.type
_entity_poly.pdbx_seq_one_letter_code
_entity_poly.pdbx_strand_id
1 'polypeptide(L)'
;MTIAQSTSFVVTWEKLPDDYPLPDDPVDNRTQPALAAALTESLAANDRLGTAATTTNYAICATIDSKMVVKAPDWSLIPAIRVPLQQVERSYTPRLDGDELAIVMEFLSETPGTEYSSKPSYPPGKWFFYERVLRVPSYVIFEPESAALEVYHLDRAGLYEPQFPNSEQRYWVPEVQLFLGVWQGTRQDRTGNWLCWWTESGELLLWGSEQADEERQRANEERQRSQRLAEKLRELGVDPEDL
;
A
#
# COMPACT_ATOMS: atom_id res chain seq x y z
N MET A 1 -34.91 -19.87 -11.21
CA MET A 1 -33.86 -19.12 -11.92
C MET A 1 -34.30 -17.67 -11.96
N THR A 2 -33.77 -16.85 -11.05
CA THR A 2 -34.08 -15.41 -11.01
C THR A 2 -32.98 -14.70 -11.79
N ILE A 3 -33.35 -14.11 -12.92
CA ILE A 3 -32.46 -13.25 -13.70
C ILE A 3 -32.22 -12.01 -12.84
N ALA A 4 -31.02 -11.87 -12.27
CA ALA A 4 -30.63 -10.65 -11.59
C ALA A 4 -30.57 -9.53 -12.65
N GLN A 5 -31.42 -8.51 -12.49
CA GLN A 5 -31.38 -7.31 -13.31
C GLN A 5 -30.01 -6.64 -13.09
N SER A 6 -29.21 -6.54 -14.14
CA SER A 6 -28.00 -5.70 -14.12
C SER A 6 -28.46 -4.24 -14.11
N THR A 7 -28.52 -3.61 -12.95
CA THR A 7 -28.59 -2.16 -12.85
C THR A 7 -27.31 -1.60 -13.44
N SER A 8 -27.38 -1.03 -14.65
CA SER A 8 -26.26 -0.34 -15.27
C SER A 8 -26.15 1.05 -14.65
N PHE A 9 -25.12 1.27 -13.84
CA PHE A 9 -24.76 2.59 -13.31
C PHE A 9 -24.00 3.39 -14.38
N VAL A 10 -24.20 4.70 -14.42
CA VAL A 10 -23.36 5.59 -15.24
C VAL A 10 -22.26 6.15 -14.36
N VAL A 11 -21.01 5.80 -14.68
CA VAL A 11 -19.82 6.29 -13.98
C VAL A 11 -19.11 7.35 -14.84
N THR A 12 -18.95 8.55 -14.29
CA THR A 12 -18.16 9.63 -14.90
C THR A 12 -17.02 10.07 -13.98
N TRP A 13 -15.99 10.65 -14.58
CA TRP A 13 -14.74 11.06 -13.91
C TRP A 13 -14.67 12.58 -13.95
N GLU A 14 -15.17 13.19 -12.89
CA GLU A 14 -15.32 14.64 -12.77
C GLU A 14 -14.48 15.12 -11.60
N LYS A 15 -13.90 16.32 -11.75
CA LYS A 15 -13.12 16.93 -10.67
C LYS A 15 -14.03 17.18 -9.47
N LEU A 16 -13.53 16.85 -8.27
CA LEU A 16 -14.20 17.19 -7.02
C LEU A 16 -14.39 18.72 -6.91
N PRO A 17 -15.61 19.22 -6.64
CA PRO A 17 -15.83 20.63 -6.43
C PRO A 17 -14.97 21.22 -5.30
N ASP A 18 -14.47 22.44 -5.49
CA ASP A 18 -13.57 23.10 -4.52
C ASP A 18 -14.23 23.34 -3.15
N ASP A 19 -15.56 23.38 -3.09
CA ASP A 19 -16.35 23.55 -1.87
C ASP A 19 -16.87 22.24 -1.27
N TYR A 20 -16.53 21.09 -1.88
CA TYR A 20 -16.99 19.79 -1.40
C TYR A 20 -16.34 19.44 -0.05
N PRO A 21 -17.14 19.09 0.99
CA PRO A 21 -16.61 18.66 2.28
C PRO A 21 -16.04 17.24 2.16
N LEU A 22 -14.75 17.08 2.45
CA LEU A 22 -14.14 15.76 2.52
C LEU A 22 -14.60 15.03 3.78
N PRO A 23 -14.77 13.70 3.74
CA PRO A 23 -14.96 12.90 4.94
C PRO A 23 -13.76 13.13 5.87
N ASP A 24 -14.02 13.62 7.07
CA ASP A 24 -13.07 13.72 8.17
C ASP A 24 -13.48 12.65 9.18
N ASP A 25 -13.33 11.39 8.77
CA ASP A 25 -13.55 10.27 9.69
C ASP A 25 -12.42 10.36 10.73
N PRO A 26 -12.74 10.45 12.04
CA PRO A 26 -11.71 10.50 13.05
C PRO A 26 -10.83 9.27 12.89
N VAL A 27 -9.51 9.50 12.81
CA VAL A 27 -8.52 8.41 12.89
C VAL A 27 -8.63 7.85 14.31
N ASP A 28 -9.54 6.89 14.49
CA ASP A 28 -9.89 6.34 15.80
C ASP A 28 -8.71 5.59 16.44
N ASN A 29 -7.60 5.38 15.71
CA ASN A 29 -6.43 4.70 16.23
C ASN A 29 -5.11 5.27 15.68
N ARG A 30 -4.15 5.57 16.58
CA ARG A 30 -2.75 5.91 16.25
C ARG A 30 -2.05 4.86 15.37
N THR A 31 -2.62 3.66 15.28
CA THR A 31 -2.08 2.51 14.56
C THR A 31 -2.18 2.63 13.04
N GLN A 32 -3.30 3.12 12.48
CA GLN A 32 -3.51 3.11 11.02
C GLN A 32 -2.48 3.97 10.26
N PRO A 33 -2.19 5.23 10.68
CA PRO A 33 -1.16 6.03 10.01
C PRO A 33 0.22 5.39 10.09
N ALA A 34 0.54 4.71 11.19
CA ALA A 34 1.83 4.05 11.37
C ALA A 34 1.99 2.83 10.43
N LEU A 35 0.92 2.05 10.23
CA LEU A 35 0.87 0.93 9.27
C LEU A 35 1.05 1.43 7.83
N ALA A 36 0.28 2.45 7.44
CA ALA A 36 0.37 3.04 6.11
C ALA A 36 1.77 3.63 5.82
N ALA A 37 2.38 4.27 6.83
CA ALA A 37 3.74 4.79 6.72
C ALA A 37 4.78 3.66 6.55
N ALA A 38 4.65 2.54 7.26
CA ALA A 38 5.56 1.40 7.13
C ALA A 38 5.53 0.78 5.72
N LEU A 39 4.34 0.64 5.13
CA LEU A 39 4.17 0.15 3.76
C LEU A 39 4.80 1.11 2.74
N THR A 40 4.56 2.40 2.91
CA THR A 40 5.09 3.43 2.00
C THR A 40 6.61 3.53 2.09
N GLU A 41 7.16 3.55 3.29
CA GLU A 41 8.59 3.67 3.52
C GLU A 41 9.36 2.48 2.94
N SER A 42 8.88 1.25 3.15
CA SER A 42 9.54 0.05 2.60
C SER A 42 9.55 0.06 1.07
N LEU A 43 8.48 0.49 0.40
CA LEU A 43 8.51 0.62 -1.07
C LEU A 43 9.48 1.70 -1.55
N ALA A 44 9.47 2.86 -0.89
CA ALA A 44 10.34 3.99 -1.24
C ALA A 44 11.83 3.66 -1.02
N ALA A 45 12.17 3.08 0.12
CA ALA A 45 13.55 2.71 0.47
C ALA A 45 14.15 1.62 -0.42
N ASN A 46 13.30 0.82 -1.09
CA ASN A 46 13.74 -0.26 -1.98
C ASN A 46 13.51 0.08 -3.47
N ASP A 47 13.41 1.37 -3.82
CA ASP A 47 13.22 1.87 -5.19
C ASP A 47 12.04 1.22 -5.95
N ARG A 48 10.98 0.83 -5.22
CA ARG A 48 9.81 0.12 -5.81
C ARG A 48 8.71 1.04 -6.31
N LEU A 49 8.78 2.34 -6.06
CA LEU A 49 7.72 3.26 -6.44
C LEU A 49 7.86 3.76 -7.88
N GLY A 50 9.06 4.04 -8.39
CA GLY A 50 9.21 4.61 -9.73
C GLY A 50 8.38 5.89 -9.91
N THR A 51 7.36 5.86 -10.77
CA THR A 51 6.39 6.96 -10.96
C THR A 51 5.14 6.87 -10.07
N ALA A 52 4.99 5.76 -9.34
CA ALA A 52 3.82 5.51 -8.52
C ALA A 52 3.81 6.40 -7.28
N ALA A 53 2.60 6.73 -6.84
CA ALA A 53 2.33 7.45 -5.61
C ALA A 53 1.51 6.56 -4.68
N THR A 54 1.93 6.48 -3.42
CA THR A 54 1.12 5.89 -2.35
C THR A 54 0.33 6.96 -1.63
N THR A 55 -0.86 6.63 -1.16
CA THR A 55 -1.74 7.60 -0.50
C THR A 55 -2.28 7.03 0.81
N THR A 56 -2.43 7.87 1.83
CA THR A 56 -2.98 7.49 3.15
C THR A 56 -4.15 8.39 3.47
N ASN A 57 -5.33 7.83 3.75
CA ASN A 57 -6.56 8.59 4.06
C ASN A 57 -6.83 9.72 3.05
N TYR A 58 -6.66 9.41 1.77
CA TYR A 58 -6.70 10.40 0.70
C TYR A 58 -7.93 10.19 -0.19
N ALA A 59 -8.61 11.28 -0.52
CA ALA A 59 -9.91 11.24 -1.18
C ALA A 59 -9.80 10.75 -2.63
N ILE A 60 -10.43 9.61 -2.91
CA ILE A 60 -10.62 9.05 -4.25
C ILE A 60 -12.06 9.27 -4.70
N CYS A 61 -12.22 9.88 -5.87
CA CYS A 61 -13.49 10.40 -6.35
C CYS A 61 -13.98 9.72 -7.63
N ALA A 62 -15.29 9.52 -7.73
CA ALA A 62 -15.98 9.22 -8.98
C ALA A 62 -17.43 9.72 -8.90
N THR A 63 -18.03 10.05 -10.04
CA THR A 63 -19.45 10.41 -10.11
C THR A 63 -20.25 9.17 -10.53
N ILE A 64 -21.26 8.80 -9.74
CA ILE A 64 -22.18 7.68 -10.03
C ILE A 64 -23.58 8.24 -10.16
N ASP A 65 -24.21 8.04 -11.31
CA ASP A 65 -25.57 8.53 -11.60
C ASP A 65 -25.73 10.03 -11.24
N SER A 66 -24.77 10.85 -11.69
CA SER A 66 -24.68 12.30 -11.42
C SER A 66 -24.49 12.70 -9.95
N LYS A 67 -24.09 11.77 -9.07
CA LYS A 67 -23.77 12.05 -7.68
C LYS A 67 -22.29 11.78 -7.40
N MET A 68 -21.61 12.78 -6.85
CA MET A 68 -20.22 12.63 -6.41
C MET A 68 -20.14 11.61 -5.28
N VAL A 69 -19.22 10.65 -5.42
CA VAL A 69 -18.87 9.69 -4.39
C VAL A 69 -17.40 9.86 -4.08
N VAL A 70 -17.09 9.94 -2.78
CA VAL A 70 -15.74 10.08 -2.25
C VAL A 70 -15.50 8.95 -1.26
N LYS A 71 -14.37 8.25 -1.40
CA LYS A 71 -13.85 7.29 -0.41
C LYS A 71 -12.40 7.62 -0.12
N ALA A 72 -11.97 7.41 1.12
CA ALA A 72 -10.59 7.61 1.54
C ALA A 72 -10.08 6.29 2.12
N PRO A 73 -9.38 5.46 1.32
CA PRO A 73 -8.79 4.23 1.84
C PRO A 73 -7.64 4.54 2.81
N ASP A 74 -7.43 3.64 3.78
CA ASP A 74 -6.32 3.76 4.73
C ASP A 74 -4.96 3.74 4.02
N TRP A 75 -4.84 2.95 2.95
CA TRP A 75 -3.68 2.99 2.07
C TRP A 75 -4.07 2.64 0.63
N SER A 76 -3.44 3.29 -0.35
CA SER A 76 -3.59 2.91 -1.77
C SER A 76 -2.34 3.21 -2.58
N LEU A 77 -2.24 2.62 -3.78
CA LEU A 77 -1.17 2.89 -4.75
C LEU A 77 -1.74 3.28 -6.11
N ILE A 78 -1.30 4.42 -6.62
CA ILE A 78 -1.61 4.98 -7.94
C ILE A 78 -0.36 4.84 -8.82
N PRO A 79 -0.38 4.09 -9.93
CA PRO A 79 0.80 3.85 -10.77
C PRO A 79 1.45 5.10 -11.38
N ALA A 80 0.63 6.09 -11.76
CA ALA A 80 1.11 7.38 -12.22
C ALA A 80 0.04 8.46 -12.11
N ILE A 81 0.40 9.58 -11.50
CA ILE A 81 -0.36 10.84 -11.57
C ILE A 81 0.12 11.59 -12.82
N ARG A 82 -0.81 11.96 -13.71
CA ARG A 82 -0.52 12.56 -15.03
C ARG A 82 -0.77 14.06 -15.10
N VAL A 83 -1.22 14.65 -13.99
CA VAL A 83 -1.43 16.09 -13.83
C VAL A 83 -0.44 16.68 -12.82
N PRO A 84 -0.21 18.01 -12.80
CA PRO A 84 0.60 18.65 -11.76
C PRO A 84 0.06 18.36 -10.36
N LEU A 85 0.96 18.11 -9.40
CA LEU A 85 0.58 17.72 -8.03
C LEU A 85 -0.34 18.75 -7.34
N GLN A 86 -0.23 20.04 -7.69
CA GLN A 86 -1.12 21.09 -7.16
C GLN A 86 -2.60 20.87 -7.53
N GLN A 87 -2.88 20.14 -8.61
CA GLN A 87 -4.25 19.84 -9.04
C GLN A 87 -4.87 18.68 -8.25
N VAL A 88 -4.05 17.89 -7.54
CA VAL A 88 -4.44 16.71 -6.77
C VAL A 88 -4.08 16.86 -5.29
N GLU A 89 -3.99 18.08 -4.76
CA GLU A 89 -3.70 18.27 -3.33
C GLU A 89 -4.83 17.74 -2.43
N ARG A 90 -6.09 17.86 -2.87
CA ARG A 90 -7.26 17.52 -2.05
C ARG A 90 -7.83 16.14 -2.35
N SER A 91 -7.76 15.70 -3.59
CA SER A 91 -8.43 14.49 -4.06
C SER A 91 -7.88 14.02 -5.39
N TYR A 92 -8.12 12.75 -5.70
CA TYR A 92 -7.75 12.13 -6.95
C TYR A 92 -8.94 11.46 -7.62
N THR A 93 -9.10 11.74 -8.91
CA THR A 93 -10.13 11.18 -9.78
C THR A 93 -9.44 10.32 -10.83
N PRO A 94 -9.53 8.98 -10.75
CA PRO A 94 -8.95 8.09 -11.75
C PRO A 94 -9.38 8.45 -13.17
N ARG A 95 -8.53 8.16 -14.16
CA ARG A 95 -8.68 8.51 -15.58
C ARG A 95 -8.68 10.01 -15.92
N LEU A 96 -9.05 10.88 -14.98
CA LEU A 96 -8.95 12.33 -15.13
C LEU A 96 -7.56 12.82 -14.72
N ASP A 97 -7.12 12.44 -13.51
CA ASP A 97 -5.87 12.92 -12.91
C ASP A 97 -4.68 11.99 -13.20
N GLY A 98 -4.94 10.74 -13.59
CA GLY A 98 -3.92 9.73 -13.86
C GLY A 98 -4.46 8.32 -14.06
N ASP A 99 -3.64 7.34 -13.73
CA ASP A 99 -3.97 5.91 -13.87
C ASP A 99 -5.01 5.43 -12.84
N GLU A 100 -5.61 4.26 -13.10
CA GLU A 100 -6.46 3.59 -12.12
C GLU A 100 -5.63 3.10 -10.92
N LEU A 101 -6.27 2.98 -9.74
CA LEU A 101 -5.58 2.48 -8.55
C LEU A 101 -5.17 1.02 -8.77
N ALA A 102 -3.94 0.68 -8.40
CA ALA A 102 -3.42 -0.68 -8.47
C ALA A 102 -3.91 -1.53 -7.28
N ILE A 103 -3.95 -0.92 -6.10
CA ILE A 103 -4.31 -1.59 -4.86
C ILE A 103 -4.93 -0.60 -3.87
N VAL A 104 -5.92 -1.08 -3.12
CA VAL A 104 -6.53 -0.39 -1.98
C VAL A 104 -6.47 -1.29 -0.76
N MET A 105 -6.15 -0.71 0.40
CA MET A 105 -6.15 -1.39 1.68
C MET A 105 -7.00 -0.63 2.70
N GLU A 106 -7.70 -1.38 3.54
CA GLU A 106 -8.47 -0.88 4.68
C GLU A 106 -8.01 -1.62 5.95
N PHE A 107 -7.84 -0.86 7.03
CA PHE A 107 -7.35 -1.34 8.32
C PHE A 107 -8.50 -1.27 9.33
N LEU A 108 -9.00 -2.44 9.73
CA LEU A 108 -10.13 -2.53 10.65
C LEU A 108 -9.75 -1.99 12.03
N SER A 109 -10.70 -1.28 12.64
CA SER A 109 -10.68 -0.87 14.04
C SER A 109 -11.68 -1.70 14.86
N GLU A 110 -11.74 -1.49 16.18
CA GLU A 110 -12.66 -2.23 17.06
C GLU A 110 -14.15 -2.03 16.71
N THR A 111 -14.49 -0.98 15.95
CA THR A 111 -15.87 -0.74 15.52
C THR A 111 -16.13 -1.44 14.18
N PRO A 112 -17.22 -2.23 14.03
CA PRO A 112 -17.58 -2.83 12.75
C PRO A 112 -17.72 -1.75 11.68
N GLY A 113 -16.81 -1.73 10.72
CA GLY A 113 -16.79 -0.71 9.68
C GLY A 113 -17.60 -1.10 8.43
N THR A 114 -17.47 -0.29 7.39
CA THR A 114 -18.25 -0.42 6.13
C THR A 114 -17.44 -1.06 5.00
N GLU A 115 -16.29 -1.66 5.33
CA GLU A 115 -15.29 -2.19 4.40
C GLU A 115 -15.85 -3.32 3.53
N TYR A 116 -16.72 -4.14 4.11
CA TYR A 116 -17.41 -5.25 3.44
C TYR A 116 -18.74 -4.83 2.78
N SER A 117 -19.12 -3.56 2.85
CA SER A 117 -20.41 -3.11 2.33
C SER A 117 -20.44 -3.12 0.80
N SER A 118 -21.15 -4.09 0.22
CA SER A 118 -21.42 -4.21 -1.23
C SER A 118 -22.68 -3.46 -1.66
N LYS A 119 -23.24 -2.62 -0.78
CA LYS A 119 -24.45 -1.82 -1.04
C LYS A 119 -24.21 -0.88 -2.23
N PRO A 120 -25.02 -0.98 -3.31
CA PRO A 120 -24.89 -0.10 -4.47
C PRO A 120 -25.60 1.25 -4.29
N SER A 121 -26.59 1.33 -3.38
CA SER A 121 -27.39 2.54 -3.19
C SER A 121 -26.62 3.62 -2.42
N TYR A 122 -26.86 4.88 -2.78
CA TYR A 122 -26.12 6.02 -2.27
C TYR A 122 -26.25 6.22 -0.74
N PRO A 123 -25.16 6.59 -0.03
CA PRO A 123 -23.78 6.48 -0.48
C PRO A 123 -23.41 5.00 -0.62
N PRO A 124 -22.74 4.59 -1.72
CA PRO A 124 -22.37 3.20 -1.92
C PRO A 124 -21.37 2.75 -0.85
N GLY A 125 -21.38 1.45 -0.56
CA GLY A 125 -20.40 0.83 0.32
C GLY A 125 -19.00 0.76 -0.30
N LYS A 126 -17.96 0.62 0.54
CA LYS A 126 -16.55 0.58 0.12
C LYS A 126 -16.29 -0.56 -0.87
N TRP A 127 -16.72 -1.78 -0.55
CA TRP A 127 -16.60 -2.94 -1.43
C TRP A 127 -17.19 -2.68 -2.82
N PHE A 128 -18.43 -2.20 -2.89
CA PHE A 128 -19.08 -1.91 -4.18
C PHE A 128 -18.29 -0.85 -4.95
N PHE A 129 -17.85 0.21 -4.27
CA PHE A 129 -17.10 1.29 -4.92
C PHE A 129 -15.79 0.80 -5.51
N TYR A 130 -14.99 0.04 -4.75
CA TYR A 130 -13.72 -0.47 -5.23
C TYR A 130 -13.89 -1.56 -6.31
N GLU A 131 -14.84 -2.49 -6.15
CA GLU A 131 -15.06 -3.60 -7.08
C GLU A 131 -15.73 -3.14 -8.39
N ARG A 132 -16.83 -2.39 -8.29
CA ARG A 132 -17.74 -2.12 -9.42
C ARG A 132 -17.54 -0.78 -10.08
N VAL A 133 -17.02 0.21 -9.35
CA VAL A 133 -16.88 1.58 -9.84
C VAL A 133 -15.44 1.85 -10.25
N LEU A 134 -14.51 1.75 -9.30
CA LEU A 134 -13.09 1.96 -9.56
C LEU A 134 -12.42 0.76 -10.24
N ARG A 135 -12.95 -0.45 -10.00
CA ARG A 135 -12.38 -1.71 -10.50
C ARG A 135 -10.89 -1.86 -10.11
N VAL A 136 -10.59 -1.63 -8.84
CA VAL A 136 -9.23 -1.76 -8.30
C VAL A 136 -8.81 -3.23 -8.37
N PRO A 137 -7.66 -3.58 -9.01
CA PRO A 137 -7.26 -4.98 -9.17
C PRO A 137 -7.11 -5.75 -7.86
N SER A 138 -6.52 -5.11 -6.83
CA SER A 138 -6.26 -5.71 -5.53
C SER A 138 -6.93 -4.94 -4.40
N TYR A 139 -7.69 -5.66 -3.56
CA TYR A 139 -8.31 -5.11 -2.35
C TYR A 139 -7.91 -5.91 -1.12
N VAL A 140 -7.43 -5.22 -0.10
CA VAL A 140 -6.90 -5.82 1.12
C VAL A 140 -7.64 -5.31 2.33
N ILE A 141 -7.98 -6.21 3.24
CA ILE A 141 -8.52 -5.87 4.55
C ILE A 141 -7.59 -6.47 5.60
N PHE A 142 -7.16 -5.65 6.56
CA PHE A 142 -6.26 -6.08 7.62
C PHE A 142 -6.80 -5.69 8.99
N GLU A 143 -6.83 -6.65 9.92
CA GLU A 143 -7.17 -6.42 11.32
C GLU A 143 -5.89 -6.50 12.17
N PRO A 144 -5.36 -5.35 12.65
CA PRO A 144 -4.06 -5.32 13.31
C PRO A 144 -3.99 -6.10 14.63
N GLU A 145 -5.09 -6.21 15.37
CA GLU A 145 -5.13 -6.88 16.67
C GLU A 145 -5.07 -8.41 16.54
N SER A 146 -5.81 -8.98 15.59
CA SER A 146 -5.87 -10.43 15.37
C SER A 146 -4.82 -10.95 14.37
N ALA A 147 -4.12 -10.05 13.67
CA ALA A 147 -3.28 -10.37 12.52
C ALA A 147 -4.06 -10.96 11.32
N ALA A 148 -5.38 -10.84 11.28
CA ALA A 148 -6.16 -11.31 10.14
C ALA A 148 -5.86 -10.45 8.90
N LEU A 149 -5.44 -11.11 7.82
CA LEU A 149 -5.15 -10.50 6.53
C LEU A 149 -5.97 -11.20 5.46
N GLU A 150 -6.85 -10.43 4.81
CA GLU A 150 -7.66 -10.85 3.69
C GLU A 150 -7.21 -10.11 2.43
N VAL A 151 -7.00 -10.85 1.34
CA VAL A 151 -6.61 -10.29 0.04
C VAL A 151 -7.57 -10.79 -1.01
N TYR A 152 -8.06 -9.87 -1.84
CA TYR A 152 -9.01 -10.13 -2.90
C TYR A 152 -8.46 -9.58 -4.21
N HIS A 153 -8.59 -10.36 -5.29
CA HIS A 153 -8.23 -9.91 -6.63
C HIS A 153 -9.47 -9.87 -7.52
N LEU A 154 -9.54 -8.89 -8.42
CA LEU A 154 -10.56 -8.89 -9.47
C LEU A 154 -10.31 -10.01 -10.46
N ASP A 155 -11.33 -10.83 -10.65
CA ASP A 155 -11.34 -11.86 -11.68
C ASP A 155 -11.64 -11.28 -13.08
N ARG A 156 -11.73 -12.17 -14.07
CA ARG A 156 -12.07 -11.78 -15.45
C ARG A 156 -13.50 -11.23 -15.60
N ALA A 157 -14.40 -11.57 -14.68
CA ALA A 157 -15.77 -11.05 -14.65
C ALA A 157 -15.86 -9.68 -13.94
N GLY A 158 -14.77 -9.20 -13.33
CA GLY A 158 -14.72 -7.96 -12.56
C GLY A 158 -15.34 -8.11 -11.17
N LEU A 159 -15.21 -9.28 -10.56
CA LEU A 159 -15.64 -9.59 -9.19
C LEU A 159 -14.41 -9.91 -8.33
N TYR A 160 -14.45 -9.50 -7.07
CA TYR A 160 -13.40 -9.88 -6.14
C TYR A 160 -13.48 -11.36 -5.77
N GLU A 161 -12.37 -12.07 -5.98
CA GLU A 161 -12.17 -13.45 -5.53
C GLU A 161 -11.15 -13.48 -4.37
N PRO A 162 -11.45 -14.18 -3.27
CA PRO A 162 -10.53 -14.33 -2.16
C PRO A 162 -9.27 -15.06 -2.62
N GLN A 163 -8.13 -14.54 -2.22
CA GLN A 163 -6.83 -15.15 -2.45
C GLN A 163 -6.43 -16.01 -1.25
N PHE A 164 -5.49 -16.90 -1.47
CA PHE A 164 -4.93 -17.75 -0.42
C PHE A 164 -3.44 -17.49 -0.30
N PRO A 165 -2.89 -17.48 0.92
CA PRO A 165 -1.48 -17.24 1.11
C PRO A 165 -0.66 -18.46 0.73
N ASN A 166 0.63 -18.25 0.50
CA ASN A 166 1.62 -19.30 0.34
C ASN A 166 1.90 -20.01 1.68
N SER A 167 2.85 -20.96 1.68
CA SER A 167 3.28 -21.69 2.88
C SER A 167 3.83 -20.81 4.01
N GLU A 168 4.29 -19.59 3.69
CA GLU A 168 4.80 -18.61 4.66
C GLU A 168 3.73 -17.61 5.12
N GLN A 169 2.45 -17.86 4.84
CA GLN A 169 1.33 -16.96 5.15
C GLN A 169 1.42 -15.59 4.45
N ARG A 170 1.95 -15.56 3.22
CA ARG A 170 2.05 -14.35 2.40
C ARG A 170 1.24 -14.44 1.12
N TYR A 171 0.60 -13.35 0.74
CA TYR A 171 -0.26 -13.21 -0.44
C TYR A 171 0.50 -12.53 -1.57
N TRP A 172 0.49 -13.10 -2.77
CA TRP A 172 1.09 -12.45 -3.93
C TRP A 172 0.20 -11.29 -4.40
N VAL A 173 0.76 -10.10 -4.60
CA VAL A 173 0.07 -8.93 -5.15
C VAL A 173 0.69 -8.59 -6.52
N PRO A 174 0.03 -8.95 -7.63
CA PRO A 174 0.59 -8.84 -8.97
C PRO A 174 0.99 -7.42 -9.36
N GLU A 175 0.22 -6.41 -8.94
CA GLU A 175 0.38 -5.02 -9.40
C GLU A 175 1.65 -4.37 -8.87
N VAL A 176 2.16 -4.85 -7.74
CA VAL A 176 3.42 -4.41 -7.14
C VAL A 176 4.54 -5.44 -7.29
N GLN A 177 4.23 -6.65 -7.79
CA GLN A 177 5.16 -7.77 -7.94
C GLN A 177 5.87 -8.15 -6.62
N LEU A 178 5.11 -8.15 -5.54
CA LEU A 178 5.58 -8.44 -4.19
C LEU A 178 4.59 -9.33 -3.46
N PHE A 179 5.08 -10.06 -2.49
CA PHE A 179 4.26 -10.70 -1.48
C PHE A 179 3.91 -9.70 -0.37
N LEU A 180 2.66 -9.71 0.08
CA LEU A 180 2.16 -9.01 1.26
C LEU A 180 1.91 -10.03 2.37
N GLY A 181 2.27 -9.68 3.59
CA GLY A 181 2.13 -10.57 4.74
C GLY A 181 2.22 -9.83 6.05
N VAL A 182 1.98 -10.55 7.14
CA VAL A 182 2.02 -9.99 8.49
C VAL A 182 3.33 -10.36 9.15
N TRP A 183 4.01 -9.36 9.71
CA TRP A 183 5.17 -9.51 10.57
C TRP A 183 4.87 -8.97 11.97
N GLN A 184 5.25 -9.71 13.00
CA GLN A 184 5.07 -9.30 14.39
C GLN A 184 6.40 -8.78 14.95
N GLY A 185 6.40 -7.55 15.44
CA GLY A 185 7.58 -6.95 16.06
C GLY A 185 7.42 -5.50 16.44
N THR A 186 8.54 -4.85 16.74
CA THR A 186 8.58 -3.49 17.30
C THR A 186 9.15 -2.49 16.30
N ARG A 187 8.40 -1.41 16.04
CA ARG A 187 8.85 -0.27 15.23
C ARG A 187 8.37 1.04 15.87
N GLN A 188 9.26 2.04 15.95
CA GLN A 188 8.98 3.38 16.49
C GLN A 188 8.18 3.33 17.82
N ASP A 189 8.69 2.54 18.77
CA ASP A 189 8.11 2.30 20.11
C ASP A 189 6.74 1.58 20.14
N ARG A 190 6.25 1.08 18.99
CA ARG A 190 5.05 0.24 18.90
C ARG A 190 5.43 -1.21 18.63
N THR A 191 5.04 -2.10 19.53
CA THR A 191 5.06 -3.55 19.32
C THR A 191 3.70 -4.03 18.84
N GLY A 192 3.65 -4.81 17.78
CA GLY A 192 2.40 -5.38 17.27
C GLY A 192 2.55 -6.04 15.91
N ASN A 193 1.42 -6.25 15.25
CA ASN A 193 1.38 -6.76 13.88
C ASN A 193 1.56 -5.60 12.89
N TRP A 194 2.37 -5.86 11.86
CA TRP A 194 2.71 -4.94 10.77
C TRP A 194 2.49 -5.65 9.44
N LEU A 195 1.96 -4.93 8.45
CA LEU A 195 2.03 -5.38 7.07
C LEU A 195 3.39 -5.01 6.50
N CYS A 196 4.04 -5.97 5.84
CA CYS A 196 5.29 -5.74 5.15
C CYS A 196 5.24 -6.27 3.71
N TRP A 197 6.22 -5.87 2.91
CA TRP A 197 6.40 -6.38 1.57
C TRP A 197 7.57 -7.36 1.53
N TRP A 198 7.43 -8.41 0.73
CA TRP A 198 8.49 -9.38 0.45
C TRP A 198 8.69 -9.51 -1.05
N THR A 199 9.94 -9.68 -1.47
CA THR A 199 10.27 -10.00 -2.87
C THR A 199 9.74 -11.38 -3.25
N GLU A 200 9.72 -11.66 -4.56
CA GLU A 200 9.43 -13.00 -5.08
C GLU A 200 10.41 -14.07 -4.54
N SER A 201 11.65 -13.70 -4.23
CA SER A 201 12.66 -14.57 -3.60
C SER A 201 12.44 -14.80 -2.11
N GLY A 202 11.45 -14.15 -1.48
CA GLY A 202 11.13 -14.28 -0.06
C GLY A 202 11.92 -13.34 0.86
N GLU A 203 12.60 -12.33 0.31
CA GLU A 203 13.35 -11.35 1.08
C GLU A 203 12.42 -10.21 1.55
N LEU A 204 12.50 -9.84 2.83
CA LEU A 204 11.73 -8.73 3.38
C LEU A 204 12.24 -7.40 2.81
N LEU A 205 11.34 -6.54 2.35
CA LEU A 205 11.67 -5.15 2.01
C LEU A 205 11.83 -4.37 3.31
N LEU A 206 13.09 -4.14 3.67
CA LEU A 206 13.48 -3.40 4.86
C LEU A 206 13.00 -1.95 4.80
N TRP A 207 12.75 -1.37 5.97
CA TRP A 207 12.50 0.07 6.08
C TRP A 207 13.81 0.87 5.94
N GLY A 208 13.71 2.18 5.69
CA GLY A 208 14.88 3.02 5.46
C GLY A 208 15.83 3.05 6.66
N SER A 209 15.29 3.02 7.89
CA SER A 209 16.11 2.91 9.10
C SER A 209 16.88 1.58 9.19
N GLU A 210 16.25 0.48 8.81
CA GLU A 210 16.85 -0.85 8.88
C GLU A 210 17.92 -1.04 7.78
N GLN A 211 17.66 -0.52 6.57
CA GLN A 211 18.67 -0.47 5.51
C GLN A 211 19.90 0.34 5.94
N ALA A 212 19.70 1.51 6.53
CA ALA A 212 20.80 2.35 7.00
C ALA A 212 21.66 1.65 8.08
N ASP A 213 21.02 0.90 8.98
CA ASP A 213 21.72 0.12 9.99
C ASP A 213 22.50 -1.06 9.38
N GLU A 214 21.92 -1.79 8.41
CA GLU A 214 22.63 -2.84 7.67
C GLU A 214 23.84 -2.28 6.90
N GLU A 215 23.67 -1.18 6.17
CA GLU A 215 24.76 -0.54 5.42
C GLU A 215 25.87 -0.08 6.35
N ARG A 216 25.51 0.52 7.49
CA ARG A 216 26.48 0.94 8.51
C ARG A 216 27.24 -0.26 9.07
N GLN A 217 26.56 -1.38 9.32
CA GLN A 217 27.21 -2.59 9.79
C GLN A 217 28.17 -3.16 8.74
N ARG A 218 27.74 -3.27 7.47
CA ARG A 218 28.59 -3.74 6.36
C ARG A 218 29.82 -2.86 6.17
N ALA A 219 29.65 -1.53 6.17
CA ALA A 219 30.75 -0.57 6.06
C ALA A 219 31.76 -0.71 7.23
N ASN A 220 31.26 -0.95 8.45
CA ASN A 220 32.12 -1.19 9.60
C ASN A 220 32.89 -2.53 9.48
N GLU A 221 32.23 -3.59 9.02
CA GLU A 221 32.88 -4.89 8.80
C GLU A 221 33.94 -4.84 7.70
N GLU A 222 33.66 -4.19 6.58
CA GLU A 222 34.63 -3.97 5.51
C GLU A 222 35.81 -3.13 5.98
N ARG A 223 35.55 -2.05 6.74
CA ARG A 223 36.62 -1.24 7.33
C ARG A 223 37.52 -2.06 8.25
N GLN A 224 36.93 -2.92 9.10
CA GLN A 224 37.71 -3.81 9.96
C GLN A 224 38.46 -4.90 9.18
N ARG A 225 37.90 -5.40 8.07
CA ARG A 225 38.60 -6.36 7.19
C ARG A 225 39.77 -5.68 6.46
N SER A 226 39.55 -4.49 5.91
CA SER A 226 40.57 -3.68 5.25
C SER A 226 41.71 -3.33 6.20
N GLN A 227 41.39 -2.88 7.43
CA GLN A 227 42.40 -2.62 8.47
C GLN A 227 43.23 -3.86 8.80
N ARG A 228 42.60 -5.02 9.03
CA ARG A 228 43.32 -6.27 9.31
C ARG A 228 44.18 -6.73 8.14
N LEU A 229 43.74 -6.51 6.91
CA LEU A 229 44.52 -6.86 5.72
C LEU A 229 45.72 -5.92 5.56
N ALA A 230 45.52 -4.62 5.76
CA ALA A 230 46.58 -3.62 5.74
C ALA A 230 47.65 -3.90 6.80
N GLU A 231 47.26 -4.28 8.01
CA GLU A 231 48.19 -4.71 9.07
C GLU A 231 49.02 -5.93 8.64
N LYS A 232 48.39 -6.98 8.09
CA LYS A 232 49.11 -8.17 7.60
C LYS A 232 50.04 -7.87 6.42
N LEU A 233 49.64 -6.97 5.51
CA LEU A 233 50.51 -6.55 4.41
C LEU A 233 51.74 -5.82 4.92
N ARG A 234 51.59 -4.93 5.91
CA ARG A 234 52.71 -4.27 6.59
C ARG A 234 53.63 -5.28 7.30
N GLU A 235 53.08 -6.31 7.94
CA GLU A 235 53.88 -7.40 8.53
C GLU A 235 54.70 -8.16 7.48
N LEU A 236 54.17 -8.30 6.26
CA LEU A 236 54.86 -8.90 5.11
C LEU A 236 55.82 -7.93 4.40
N GLY A 237 55.95 -6.69 4.88
CA GLY A 237 56.84 -5.67 4.31
C GLY A 237 56.30 -5.00 3.04
N VAL A 238 55.00 -5.12 2.77
CA VAL A 238 54.30 -4.46 1.66
C VAL A 238 53.54 -3.26 2.21
N ASP A 239 53.75 -2.07 1.64
CA ASP A 239 52.95 -0.89 1.99
C ASP A 239 51.56 -1.00 1.31
N PRO A 240 50.45 -1.04 2.08
CA PRO A 240 49.10 -1.12 1.52
C PRO A 240 48.71 0.10 0.67
N GLU A 241 49.37 1.24 0.84
CA GLU A 241 49.08 2.48 0.09
C GLU A 241 49.74 2.51 -1.30
N ASP A 242 50.63 1.56 -1.59
CA ASP A 242 51.33 1.43 -2.88
C ASP A 242 50.63 0.46 -3.86
N LEU A 243 49.43 -0.06 -3.51
CA LEU A 243 48.59 -0.99 -4.30
C LEU A 243 47.31 -0.31 -4.82
#